data_AF-A0A1G1F6N8-F1
#
_entry.id   AF-A0A1G1F6N8-F1
#
_cell.length_a   1.000
_cell.length_b   1.000
_cell.length_c   1.000
_cell.angle_alpha   90.00
_cell.angle_beta   90.00
_cell.angle_gamma   90.00
#
_symmetry.space_group_name_H-M   'P 1'
#
loop_
_entity.id
_entity.type
_entity.pdbx_description
1 polymer ?
#
loop_
_entity_poly.entity_id
_entity_poly.type
_entity_poly.pdbx_seq_one_letter_code
_entity_poly.pdbx_strand_id
1 'polypeptide(L)'
;MDSKGLSIKHWIRERMLLLAIVIFAFGAVSYLSATKIFPHGSIWLDPVKEFSLLISMIGVVSLGYELFLRELTFNEYKTALQEIVNPDAVRLGIIGFYKDRSELGHTYTFNKLFQKARREIFIGGTSLLSISTASRELLKDRVLSGINIKLLVMDPNSKVVELITKQGRGKSTFVNEIKTSLLLLQKLQEDIEHETNIPNKGKFLIHTYDTIPSHSFISLDPNEPGGMIIADVGPYLGRSTPRPSMVVINKKDGLYEYWQEMNDTMWEESKFQAPDMVKLFDTQSKTIVFGSGSDTEFYDQQTEVWRNASICQTARNWKSIKGSQWVWIKNSPTLEEAKTGSHNKFRFRFDLPSQSKKIFVRADLFIRCDAICRIAINNIKLDQEYGGANYPDPFIIDISKHLNWGANDIGFDLISFAKPQATSPEDNRTGLVYRLDLEYRE
;
A
#
# COMPACT_ATOMS: atom_id res chain seq x y z
N MET A 1 -3.26 9.85 3.47
CA MET A 1 -4.47 10.70 3.29
C MET A 1 -4.92 11.28 4.62
N ASP A 2 -4.63 12.57 4.86
CA ASP A 2 -5.23 13.37 5.93
C ASP A 2 -6.58 13.93 5.44
N SER A 3 -7.56 13.05 5.20
CA SER A 3 -8.90 13.47 4.72
C SER A 3 -9.64 14.33 5.74
N LYS A 4 -9.31 14.23 7.04
CA LYS A 4 -9.84 15.15 8.06
C LYS A 4 -9.33 16.58 7.88
N GLY A 5 -8.06 16.77 7.49
CA GLY A 5 -7.47 18.10 7.28
C GLY A 5 -7.98 18.78 6.00
N LEU A 6 -8.13 18.03 4.91
CA LEU A 6 -8.69 18.55 3.65
C LEU A 6 -10.20 18.82 3.74
N SER A 7 -10.94 17.97 4.47
CA SER A 7 -12.39 18.14 4.70
C SER A 7 -12.69 19.39 5.52
N ILE A 8 -11.93 19.65 6.60
CA ILE A 8 -12.12 20.86 7.43
C ILE A 8 -11.81 22.13 6.63
N LYS A 9 -10.74 22.12 5.80
CA LYS A 9 -10.40 23.29 4.97
C LYS A 9 -11.47 23.59 3.91
N HIS A 10 -12.00 22.57 3.23
CA HIS A 10 -13.10 22.74 2.27
C HIS A 10 -14.38 23.23 2.95
N TRP A 11 -14.68 22.68 4.13
CA TRP A 11 -15.85 23.05 4.92
C TRP A 11 -15.78 24.48 5.47
N ILE A 12 -14.60 24.93 5.93
CA ILE A 12 -14.39 26.34 6.34
C ILE A 12 -14.52 27.27 5.13
N ARG A 13 -13.98 26.88 3.96
CA ARG A 13 -14.08 27.66 2.72
C ARG A 13 -15.52 27.88 2.30
N GLU A 14 -16.33 26.83 2.26
CA GLU A 14 -17.74 26.92 1.90
C GLU A 14 -18.53 27.82 2.86
N ARG A 15 -18.22 27.78 4.15
CA ARG A 15 -18.85 28.65 5.15
C ARG A 15 -18.47 30.11 5.01
N MET A 16 -17.19 30.41 4.75
CA MET A 16 -16.71 31.79 4.54
C MET A 16 -17.30 32.40 3.26
N LEU A 17 -17.37 31.60 2.18
CA LEU A 17 -17.95 32.02 0.92
C LEU A 17 -19.47 32.25 1.05
N LEU A 18 -20.18 31.35 1.73
CA LEU A 18 -21.60 31.51 2.02
C LEU A 18 -21.86 32.75 2.90
N LEU A 19 -21.02 33.00 3.89
CA LEU A 19 -21.11 34.20 4.74
C LEU A 19 -20.94 35.49 3.91
N ALA A 20 -19.96 35.55 3.01
CA ALA A 20 -19.74 36.70 2.14
C ALA A 20 -20.95 36.96 1.21
N ILE A 21 -21.54 35.89 0.64
CA ILE A 21 -22.76 35.99 -0.17
C ILE A 21 -23.95 36.51 0.65
N VAL A 22 -24.12 36.00 1.88
CA VAL A 22 -25.21 36.43 2.77
C VAL A 22 -25.05 37.91 3.14
N ILE A 23 -23.85 38.36 3.49
CA ILE A 23 -23.56 39.77 3.81
C ILE A 23 -23.87 40.66 2.61
N PHE A 24 -23.43 40.28 1.41
CA PHE A 24 -23.73 41.01 0.18
C PHE A 24 -25.25 41.09 -0.08
N ALA A 25 -25.93 39.95 -0.07
CA ALA A 25 -27.36 39.88 -0.32
C ALA A 25 -28.16 40.69 0.70
N PHE A 26 -27.77 40.64 1.98
CA PHE A 26 -28.41 41.41 3.04
C PHE A 26 -28.25 42.93 2.81
N GLY A 27 -27.05 43.39 2.47
CA GLY A 27 -26.79 44.81 2.14
C GLY A 27 -27.59 45.26 0.91
N ALA A 28 -27.59 44.48 -0.16
CA ALA A 28 -28.32 44.79 -1.38
C ALA A 28 -29.85 44.84 -1.17
N VAL A 29 -30.41 43.86 -0.46
CA VAL A 29 -31.85 43.82 -0.15
C VAL A 29 -32.25 44.99 0.75
N SER A 30 -31.43 45.31 1.75
CA SER A 30 -31.67 46.45 2.66
C SER A 30 -31.64 47.78 1.92
N TYR A 31 -30.70 47.96 0.99
CA TYR A 31 -30.60 49.15 0.14
C TYR A 31 -31.84 49.33 -0.76
N LEU A 32 -32.28 48.26 -1.43
CA LEU A 32 -33.44 48.28 -2.32
C LEU A 32 -34.76 48.44 -1.55
N SER A 33 -34.83 47.93 -0.32
CA SER A 33 -36.04 47.99 0.51
C SER A 33 -36.16 49.30 1.31
N ALA A 34 -35.05 50.02 1.52
CA ALA A 34 -35.05 51.28 2.25
C ALA A 34 -36.01 52.33 1.67
N THR A 35 -36.17 52.38 0.33
CA THR A 35 -37.11 53.28 -0.36
C THR A 35 -38.58 52.89 -0.20
N LYS A 36 -38.87 51.63 0.14
CA LYS A 36 -40.23 51.15 0.41
C LYS A 36 -40.62 51.35 1.87
N ILE A 37 -39.64 51.37 2.77
CA ILE A 37 -39.85 51.43 4.22
C ILE A 37 -39.82 52.87 4.72
N PHE A 38 -38.92 53.71 4.17
CA PHE A 38 -38.78 55.11 4.58
C PHE A 38 -39.31 56.06 3.49
N PRO A 39 -40.14 57.05 3.85
CA PRO A 39 -40.58 58.10 2.93
C PRO A 39 -39.40 58.89 2.36
N HIS A 40 -39.55 59.43 1.14
CA HIS A 40 -38.48 60.17 0.44
C HIS A 40 -37.94 61.41 1.16
N GLY A 41 -38.66 61.95 2.16
CA GLY A 41 -38.21 63.06 3.00
C GLY A 41 -37.69 62.65 4.39
N SER A 42 -37.53 61.35 4.64
CA SER A 42 -37.05 60.85 5.94
C SER A 42 -35.56 61.13 6.11
N ILE A 43 -35.19 61.73 7.24
CA ILE A 43 -33.80 61.93 7.66
C ILE A 43 -33.01 60.62 7.80
N TRP A 44 -33.71 59.47 7.86
CA TRP A 44 -33.11 58.14 8.02
C TRP A 44 -32.89 57.40 6.70
N LEU A 45 -33.48 57.88 5.59
CA LEU A 45 -33.40 57.18 4.30
C LEU A 45 -31.96 57.11 3.78
N ASP A 46 -31.26 58.25 3.80
CA ASP A 46 -29.90 58.34 3.26
C ASP A 46 -28.87 57.60 4.14
N PRO A 47 -28.85 57.77 5.49
CA PRO A 47 -27.96 57.00 6.35
C PRO A 47 -28.13 55.48 6.23
N VAL A 48 -29.37 54.99 6.14
CA VAL A 48 -29.65 53.55 6.01
C VAL A 48 -29.18 53.02 4.65
N LYS A 49 -29.33 53.80 3.58
CA LYS A 49 -28.82 53.44 2.26
C LYS A 49 -27.30 53.40 2.21
N GLU A 50 -26.63 54.42 2.73
CA GLU A 50 -25.16 54.45 2.78
C GLU A 50 -24.60 53.28 3.59
N PHE A 51 -25.22 52.98 4.74
CA PHE A 51 -24.82 51.84 5.57
C PHE A 51 -25.06 50.49 4.87
N SER A 52 -26.20 50.34 4.19
CA SER A 52 -26.53 49.12 3.43
C SER A 52 -25.56 48.90 2.25
N LEU A 53 -25.16 49.99 1.59
CA LEU A 53 -24.19 49.97 0.50
C LEU A 53 -22.80 49.59 1.01
N LEU A 54 -22.41 50.09 2.18
CA LEU A 54 -21.16 49.73 2.84
C LEU A 54 -21.11 48.23 3.21
N ILE A 55 -22.20 47.68 3.76
CA ILE A 55 -22.33 46.24 4.02
C ILE A 55 -22.20 45.42 2.72
N SER A 56 -22.88 45.85 1.66
CA SER A 56 -22.80 45.20 0.35
C SER A 56 -21.37 45.20 -0.20
N MET A 57 -20.68 46.34 -0.09
CA MET A 57 -19.29 46.49 -0.54
C MET A 57 -18.33 45.57 0.24
N ILE A 58 -18.52 45.42 1.56
CA ILE A 58 -17.77 44.45 2.38
C ILE A 58 -17.98 43.03 1.86
N GLY A 59 -19.22 42.68 1.49
CA GLY A 59 -19.54 41.38 0.88
C GLY A 59 -18.81 41.16 -0.44
N VAL A 60 -18.79 42.14 -1.35
CA VAL A 60 -18.08 42.07 -2.64
C VAL A 60 -16.57 41.93 -2.46
N VAL A 61 -15.97 42.74 -1.59
CA VAL A 61 -14.52 42.68 -1.31
C VAL A 61 -14.15 41.34 -0.69
N SER A 62 -14.94 40.82 0.25
CA SER A 62 -14.72 39.51 0.88
C SER A 62 -14.85 38.37 -0.12
N LEU A 63 -15.81 38.45 -1.03
CA LEU A 63 -16.01 37.47 -2.10
C LEU A 63 -14.86 37.50 -3.11
N GLY A 64 -14.41 38.69 -3.50
CA GLY A 64 -13.24 38.86 -4.37
C GLY A 64 -11.95 38.34 -3.73
N TYR A 65 -11.78 38.54 -2.42
CA TYR A 65 -10.65 38.00 -1.68
C TYR A 65 -10.62 36.46 -1.66
N GLU A 66 -11.76 35.82 -1.34
CA GLU A 66 -11.85 34.35 -1.29
C GLU A 66 -11.78 33.69 -2.66
N LEU A 67 -12.35 34.31 -3.71
CA LEU A 67 -12.38 33.73 -5.06
C LEU A 67 -11.09 33.95 -5.85
N PHE A 68 -10.43 35.10 -5.70
CA PHE A 68 -9.29 35.47 -6.55
C PHE A 68 -8.00 35.61 -5.77
N LEU A 69 -7.99 36.48 -4.75
CA LEU A 69 -6.73 36.83 -4.07
C LEU A 69 -6.18 35.66 -3.28
N ARG A 70 -7.01 34.89 -2.59
CA ARG A 70 -6.55 33.77 -1.77
C ARG A 70 -5.97 32.63 -2.59
N GLU A 71 -6.51 32.32 -3.76
CA GLU A 71 -6.00 31.23 -4.61
C GLU A 71 -4.70 31.66 -5.31
N LEU A 72 -4.62 32.91 -5.78
CA LEU A 72 -3.38 33.49 -6.33
C LEU A 72 -2.30 33.62 -5.26
N THR A 73 -2.59 34.28 -4.13
CA THR A 73 -1.60 34.44 -3.05
C THR A 73 -1.24 33.10 -2.41
N PHE A 74 -2.16 32.17 -2.16
CA PHE A 74 -1.79 30.90 -1.54
C PHE A 74 -0.95 30.01 -2.47
N ASN A 75 -1.21 30.01 -3.78
CA ASN A 75 -0.38 29.27 -4.72
C ASN A 75 0.97 29.94 -4.94
N GLU A 76 1.04 31.27 -5.02
CA GLU A 76 2.30 32.02 -5.09
C GLU A 76 3.09 31.90 -3.79
N TYR A 77 2.47 32.03 -2.61
CA TYR A 77 3.12 31.82 -1.31
C TYR A 77 3.52 30.37 -1.11
N LYS A 78 2.76 29.38 -1.57
CA LYS A 78 3.13 27.96 -1.48
C LYS A 78 4.27 27.63 -2.43
N THR A 79 4.27 28.19 -3.64
CA THR A 79 5.36 28.03 -4.60
C THR A 79 6.61 28.73 -4.07
N ALA A 80 6.49 29.96 -3.57
CA ALA A 80 7.56 30.69 -2.93
C ALA A 80 8.04 30.00 -1.64
N LEU A 81 7.16 29.44 -0.80
CA LEU A 81 7.55 28.65 0.39
C LEU A 81 8.20 27.33 -0.02
N GLN A 82 7.77 26.69 -1.10
CA GLN A 82 8.44 25.52 -1.67
C GLN A 82 9.76 25.89 -2.36
N GLU A 83 9.96 27.13 -2.81
CA GLU A 83 11.25 27.64 -3.29
C GLU A 83 12.16 28.05 -2.13
N ILE A 84 11.61 28.62 -1.04
CA ILE A 84 12.34 29.12 0.13
C ILE A 84 12.73 28.00 1.11
N VAL A 85 11.91 26.94 1.25
CA VAL A 85 12.23 25.76 2.10
C VAL A 85 13.17 24.78 1.37
N ASN A 86 13.39 24.95 0.05
CA ASN A 86 14.10 24.01 -0.80
C ASN A 86 15.51 24.42 -1.30
N PRO A 87 16.16 25.53 -0.91
CA PRO A 87 17.55 25.76 -1.33
C PRO A 87 18.47 24.74 -0.64
N ASP A 88 18.22 24.41 0.63
CA ASP A 88 19.00 23.40 1.35
C ASP A 88 18.66 21.98 0.91
N ALA A 89 17.40 21.62 0.69
CA ALA A 89 17.05 20.29 0.20
C ALA A 89 17.57 20.04 -1.22
N VAL A 90 17.45 21.00 -2.14
CA VAL A 90 18.08 20.92 -3.48
C VAL A 90 19.60 20.89 -3.35
N ARG A 91 20.22 21.73 -2.50
CA ARG A 91 21.68 21.71 -2.25
C ARG A 91 22.15 20.35 -1.78
N LEU A 92 21.40 19.73 -0.86
CA LEU A 92 21.67 18.41 -0.28
C LEU A 92 21.35 17.24 -1.22
N GLY A 93 20.87 17.50 -2.44
CA GLY A 93 20.56 16.47 -3.43
C GLY A 93 19.23 15.75 -3.19
N ILE A 94 18.35 16.29 -2.34
CA ILE A 94 17.04 15.72 -2.06
C ILE A 94 16.04 16.22 -3.11
N ILE A 95 15.44 15.30 -3.85
CA ILE A 95 14.47 15.62 -4.92
C ILE A 95 13.03 15.30 -4.53
N GLY A 96 12.82 14.66 -3.38
CA GLY A 96 11.48 14.37 -2.88
C GLY A 96 11.45 13.85 -1.45
N PHE A 97 10.44 14.28 -0.72
CA PHE A 97 10.03 13.75 0.58
C PHE A 97 8.60 13.24 0.49
N TYR A 98 8.37 12.06 1.03
CA TYR A 98 7.09 11.36 0.98
C TYR A 98 6.72 10.93 2.40
N LYS A 99 5.43 11.06 2.75
CA LYS A 99 4.90 10.71 4.08
C LYS A 99 5.04 9.22 4.37
N ASP A 100 4.84 8.40 3.34
CA ASP A 100 4.94 6.95 3.42
C ASP A 100 5.21 6.30 2.05
N ARG A 101 5.50 4.99 2.07
CA ARG A 101 5.73 4.18 0.86
C ARG A 101 4.56 4.20 -0.13
N SER A 102 3.33 4.42 0.32
CA SER A 102 2.16 4.47 -0.58
C SER A 102 2.21 5.74 -1.41
N GLU A 103 2.52 6.87 -0.77
CA GLU A 103 2.73 8.16 -1.46
C GLU A 103 3.93 8.09 -2.43
N LEU A 104 5.03 7.50 -1.98
CA LEU A 104 6.19 7.25 -2.83
C LEU A 104 5.80 6.37 -4.04
N GLY A 105 5.05 5.29 -3.82
CA GLY A 105 4.64 4.33 -4.85
C GLY A 105 3.77 4.93 -5.97
N HIS A 106 3.06 6.03 -5.72
CA HIS A 106 2.35 6.77 -6.78
C HIS A 106 3.31 7.49 -7.74
N THR A 107 4.46 7.94 -7.24
CA THR A 107 5.46 8.66 -8.03
C THR A 107 6.50 7.71 -8.63
N TYR A 108 6.97 6.76 -7.84
CA TYR A 108 8.04 5.82 -8.14
C TYR A 108 7.59 4.38 -7.88
N THR A 109 6.96 3.75 -8.87
CA THR A 109 6.67 2.31 -8.82
C THR A 109 7.96 1.49 -8.99
N PHE A 110 8.04 0.30 -8.39
CA PHE A 110 9.22 -0.57 -8.52
C PHE A 110 9.60 -0.85 -9.99
N ASN A 111 8.62 -1.09 -10.85
CA ASN A 111 8.86 -1.29 -12.28
C ASN A 111 9.56 -0.08 -12.91
N LYS A 112 9.03 1.14 -12.70
CA LYS A 112 9.63 2.38 -13.22
C LYS A 112 11.03 2.62 -12.65
N LEU A 113 11.27 2.28 -11.39
CA LEU A 113 12.58 2.44 -10.75
C LEU A 113 13.60 1.45 -11.34
N PHE A 114 13.26 0.17 -11.40
CA PHE A 114 14.20 -0.87 -11.81
C PHE A 114 14.54 -0.78 -13.31
N GLN A 115 13.62 -0.25 -14.12
CA GLN A 115 13.89 0.09 -15.52
C GLN A 115 14.94 1.20 -15.69
N LYS A 116 15.13 2.09 -14.70
CA LYS A 116 16.14 3.15 -14.77
C LYS A 116 17.56 2.64 -14.49
N ALA A 117 17.69 1.56 -13.71
CA ALA A 117 18.99 1.02 -13.34
C ALA A 117 19.73 0.44 -14.55
N ARG A 118 21.00 0.81 -14.71
CA ARG A 118 21.84 0.43 -15.86
C ARG A 118 22.89 -0.62 -15.52
N ARG A 119 23.32 -0.68 -14.26
CA ARG A 119 24.42 -1.55 -13.80
C ARG A 119 24.07 -2.30 -12.53
N GLU A 120 23.52 -1.62 -11.52
CA GLU A 120 23.29 -2.21 -10.21
C GLU A 120 22.00 -1.72 -9.55
N ILE A 121 21.29 -2.64 -8.91
CA ILE A 121 20.21 -2.35 -7.98
C ILE A 121 20.62 -2.93 -6.62
N PHE A 122 20.73 -2.08 -5.60
CA PHE A 122 21.06 -2.50 -4.25
C PHE A 122 19.90 -2.18 -3.30
N ILE A 123 19.31 -3.21 -2.69
CA ILE A 123 18.10 -3.10 -1.88
C ILE A 123 18.40 -3.59 -0.47
N GLY A 124 18.17 -2.74 0.52
CA GLY A 124 18.29 -3.10 1.92
C GLY A 124 16.99 -2.91 2.68
N GLY A 125 16.66 -3.86 3.53
CA GLY A 125 15.49 -3.73 4.38
C GLY A 125 15.36 -4.86 5.37
N THR A 126 14.34 -4.78 6.22
CA THR A 126 14.22 -5.72 7.34
C THR A 126 13.72 -7.09 6.87
N SER A 127 12.53 -7.19 6.28
CA SER A 127 12.03 -8.45 5.72
C SER A 127 12.18 -8.55 4.20
N LEU A 128 12.13 -7.44 3.45
CA LEU A 128 12.02 -7.43 1.98
C LEU A 128 10.85 -8.24 1.38
N LEU A 129 9.86 -8.63 2.19
CA LEU A 129 8.77 -9.50 1.75
C LEU A 129 7.95 -8.95 0.58
N SER A 130 7.77 -7.63 0.48
CA SER A 130 7.07 -7.03 -0.67
C SER A 130 7.86 -7.18 -1.98
N ILE A 131 9.19 -7.18 -1.89
CA ILE A 131 10.07 -7.26 -3.06
C ILE A 131 10.22 -8.72 -3.49
N SER A 132 10.39 -9.64 -2.55
CA SER A 132 10.48 -11.08 -2.82
C SER A 132 9.18 -11.69 -3.37
N THR A 133 8.03 -11.11 -3.07
CA THR A 133 6.71 -11.58 -3.57
C THR A 133 6.24 -10.83 -4.81
N ALA A 134 6.17 -9.50 -4.77
CA ALA A 134 5.52 -8.71 -5.84
C ALA A 134 6.47 -8.29 -6.96
N SER A 135 7.79 -8.46 -6.80
CA SER A 135 8.80 -8.06 -7.79
C SER A 135 9.73 -9.20 -8.18
N ARG A 136 9.36 -10.45 -7.89
CA ARG A 136 10.15 -11.66 -8.23
C ARG A 136 10.52 -11.70 -9.71
N GLU A 137 9.53 -11.68 -10.59
CA GLU A 137 9.75 -11.73 -12.05
C GLU A 137 10.55 -10.53 -12.54
N LEU A 138 10.26 -9.34 -12.00
CA LEU A 138 11.01 -8.14 -12.34
C LEU A 138 12.49 -8.26 -11.95
N LEU A 139 12.80 -8.79 -10.76
CA LEU A 139 14.18 -9.04 -10.34
C LEU A 139 14.86 -10.06 -11.27
N LYS A 140 14.17 -11.16 -11.61
CA LYS A 140 14.66 -12.17 -12.57
C LYS A 140 15.01 -11.49 -13.89
N ASP A 141 14.08 -10.77 -14.49
CA ASP A 141 14.24 -10.10 -15.78
C ASP A 141 15.42 -9.12 -15.78
N ARG A 142 15.58 -8.32 -14.72
CA ARG A 142 16.70 -7.39 -14.62
C ARG A 142 18.04 -8.11 -14.54
N VAL A 143 18.15 -9.18 -13.74
CA VAL A 143 19.39 -9.98 -13.67
C VAL A 143 19.70 -10.62 -15.00
N LEU A 144 18.71 -11.23 -15.67
CA LEU A 144 18.89 -11.83 -16.98
C LEU A 144 19.26 -10.80 -18.05
N SER A 145 18.87 -9.54 -17.89
CA SER A 145 19.29 -8.43 -18.76
C SER A 145 20.69 -7.87 -18.47
N GLY A 146 21.43 -8.46 -17.51
CA GLY A 146 22.81 -8.09 -17.19
C GLY A 146 22.98 -7.12 -16.02
N ILE A 147 21.90 -6.82 -15.28
CA ILE A 147 21.94 -5.92 -14.13
C ILE A 147 22.34 -6.69 -12.87
N ASN A 148 23.30 -6.18 -12.10
CA ASN A 148 23.65 -6.74 -10.80
C ASN A 148 22.59 -6.36 -9.77
N ILE A 149 22.18 -7.31 -8.93
CA ILE A 149 21.26 -7.07 -7.84
C ILE A 149 21.90 -7.55 -6.54
N LYS A 150 21.97 -6.64 -5.58
CA LYS A 150 22.37 -6.90 -4.20
C LYS A 150 21.14 -6.77 -3.30
N LEU A 151 20.89 -7.77 -2.47
CA LEU A 151 19.79 -7.76 -1.52
C LEU A 151 20.34 -7.96 -0.11
N LEU A 152 19.93 -7.08 0.80
CA LEU A 152 20.32 -7.10 2.19
C LEU A 152 19.08 -7.26 3.09
N VAL A 153 19.01 -8.40 3.79
CA VAL A 153 17.86 -8.83 4.59
C VAL A 153 18.28 -9.04 6.05
N MET A 154 17.40 -8.77 7.02
CA MET A 154 17.74 -9.03 8.42
C MET A 154 17.95 -10.54 8.65
N ASP A 155 18.94 -10.92 9.45
CA ASP A 155 19.13 -12.31 9.88
C ASP A 155 18.00 -12.69 10.86
N PRO A 156 17.16 -13.69 10.54
CA PRO A 156 16.05 -14.13 11.40
C PRO A 156 16.50 -14.68 12.75
N ASN A 157 17.76 -15.10 12.87
CA ASN A 157 18.36 -15.65 14.09
C ASN A 157 19.14 -14.60 14.90
N SER A 158 19.15 -13.34 14.45
CA SER A 158 19.85 -12.26 15.18
C SER A 158 19.17 -11.93 16.52
N LYS A 159 19.98 -11.49 17.48
CA LYS A 159 19.49 -10.94 18.77
C LYS A 159 18.55 -9.75 18.55
N VAL A 160 18.75 -8.99 17.47
CA VAL A 160 17.87 -7.86 17.10
C VAL A 160 16.45 -8.35 16.79
N VAL A 161 16.30 -9.39 15.98
CA VAL A 161 14.99 -9.98 15.67
C VAL A 161 14.31 -10.54 16.91
N GLU A 162 15.08 -11.18 17.80
CA GLU A 162 14.56 -11.66 19.09
C GLU A 162 14.00 -10.52 19.94
N LEU A 163 14.76 -9.41 20.08
CA LEU A 163 14.36 -8.23 20.84
C LEU A 163 13.09 -7.58 20.28
N ILE A 164 13.03 -7.39 18.96
CA ILE A 164 11.87 -6.81 18.27
C ILE A 164 10.63 -7.70 18.49
N THR A 165 10.79 -9.01 18.36
CA THR A 165 9.70 -9.98 18.54
C THR A 165 9.16 -9.97 19.98
N LYS A 166 10.05 -9.88 20.97
CA LYS A 166 9.66 -9.75 22.40
C LYS A 166 8.88 -8.46 22.67
N GLN A 167 9.31 -7.32 22.13
CA GLN A 167 8.59 -6.04 22.25
C GLN A 167 7.23 -6.04 21.50
N GLY A 168 7.08 -6.88 20.49
CA GLY A 168 5.86 -7.09 19.72
C GLY A 168 4.80 -8.00 20.38
N ARG A 169 4.97 -8.38 21.65
CA ARG A 169 4.17 -9.42 22.34
C ARG A 169 4.25 -10.81 21.68
N GLY A 170 5.41 -11.17 21.11
CA GLY A 170 5.64 -12.54 20.63
C GLY A 170 4.94 -12.91 19.32
N LYS A 171 4.51 -11.94 18.49
CA LYS A 171 3.95 -12.24 17.17
C LYS A 171 5.02 -12.90 16.29
N SER A 172 4.89 -14.21 16.06
CA SER A 172 5.73 -15.01 15.13
C SER A 172 5.75 -14.47 13.69
N THR A 173 4.81 -13.57 13.35
CA THR A 173 4.67 -12.97 12.03
C THR A 173 5.94 -12.29 11.55
N PHE A 174 6.66 -11.52 12.38
CA PHE A 174 7.82 -10.76 11.94
C PHE A 174 9.01 -11.64 11.55
N VAL A 175 9.34 -12.63 12.40
CA VAL A 175 10.36 -13.65 12.11
C VAL A 175 9.99 -14.41 10.85
N ASN A 176 8.72 -14.81 10.73
CA ASN A 176 8.24 -15.55 9.57
C ASN A 176 8.31 -14.73 8.29
N GLU A 177 8.02 -13.42 8.32
CA GLU A 177 8.20 -12.56 7.14
C GLU A 177 9.64 -12.56 6.63
N ILE A 178 10.62 -12.49 7.55
CA ILE A 178 12.04 -12.53 7.20
C ILE A 178 12.39 -13.90 6.60
N LYS A 179 12.01 -14.99 7.28
CA LYS A 179 12.26 -16.37 6.81
C LYS A 179 11.64 -16.64 5.44
N THR A 180 10.37 -16.30 5.25
CA THR A 180 9.67 -16.45 3.96
C THR A 180 10.37 -15.66 2.87
N SER A 181 10.85 -14.45 3.16
CA SER A 181 11.54 -13.65 2.15
C SER A 181 12.87 -14.26 1.75
N LEU A 182 13.67 -14.74 2.70
CA LEU A 182 14.92 -15.44 2.41
C LEU A 182 14.67 -16.68 1.54
N LEU A 183 13.67 -17.51 1.90
CA LEU A 183 13.30 -18.69 1.12
C LEU A 183 12.91 -18.34 -0.32
N LEU A 184 12.06 -17.32 -0.51
CA LEU A 184 11.61 -16.89 -1.83
C LEU A 184 12.76 -16.34 -2.68
N LEU A 185 13.67 -15.59 -2.07
CA LEU A 185 14.84 -15.00 -2.74
C LEU A 185 15.88 -16.08 -3.09
N GLN A 186 16.12 -17.05 -2.21
CA GLN A 186 16.97 -18.20 -2.51
C GLN A 186 16.39 -19.04 -3.66
N LYS A 187 15.08 -19.32 -3.64
CA LYS A 187 14.42 -20.00 -4.76
C LYS A 187 14.58 -19.22 -6.07
N LEU A 188 14.51 -17.89 -6.03
CA LEU A 188 14.75 -17.04 -7.20
C LEU A 188 16.21 -17.11 -7.66
N GLN A 189 17.17 -17.14 -6.73
CA GLN A 189 18.59 -17.31 -7.04
C GLN A 189 18.85 -18.63 -7.78
N GLU A 190 18.29 -19.74 -7.29
CA GLU A 190 18.33 -21.04 -7.97
C GLU A 190 17.75 -20.96 -9.38
N ASP A 191 16.56 -20.36 -9.53
CA ASP A 191 15.89 -20.22 -10.82
C ASP A 191 16.73 -19.41 -11.83
N ILE A 192 17.46 -18.38 -11.37
CA ILE A 192 18.39 -17.58 -12.19
C ILE A 192 19.66 -18.38 -12.55
N GLU A 193 20.14 -19.23 -11.64
CA GLU A 193 21.31 -20.06 -11.86
C GLU A 193 21.04 -21.17 -12.89
N HIS A 194 19.85 -21.76 -12.87
CA HIS A 194 19.39 -22.76 -13.86
C HIS A 194 19.28 -22.23 -15.28
N GLU A 195 19.12 -20.91 -15.48
CA GLU A 195 19.17 -20.26 -16.80
C GLU A 195 20.64 -20.19 -17.26
N THR A 196 21.07 -21.22 -17.97
CA THR A 196 22.47 -21.44 -18.40
C THR A 196 22.83 -20.80 -19.75
N ASN A 197 21.84 -20.34 -20.52
CA ASN A 197 22.02 -19.86 -21.90
C ASN A 197 22.19 -18.34 -22.05
N ILE A 198 22.44 -17.60 -20.97
CA ILE A 198 22.53 -16.13 -21.02
C ILE A 198 23.96 -15.70 -20.64
N PRO A 199 24.83 -15.42 -21.62
CA PRO A 199 26.27 -15.21 -21.41
C PRO A 199 26.61 -13.92 -20.64
N ASN A 200 25.71 -12.92 -20.63
CA ASN A 200 25.91 -11.64 -19.95
C ASN A 200 24.93 -11.43 -18.79
N LYS A 201 24.53 -12.49 -18.06
CA LYS A 201 23.65 -12.32 -16.90
C LYS A 201 24.36 -11.58 -15.77
N GLY A 202 23.62 -10.73 -15.06
CA GLY A 202 24.09 -10.03 -13.88
C GLY A 202 24.26 -10.96 -12.69
N LYS A 203 24.86 -10.44 -11.61
CA LYS A 203 24.97 -11.16 -10.34
C LYS A 203 23.73 -10.93 -9.49
N PHE A 204 23.18 -11.98 -8.89
CA PHE A 204 22.12 -11.90 -7.89
C PHE A 204 22.67 -12.35 -6.54
N LEU A 205 22.86 -11.41 -5.62
CA LEU A 205 23.54 -11.66 -4.33
C LEU A 205 22.59 -11.35 -3.18
N ILE A 206 22.49 -12.29 -2.23
CA ILE A 206 21.70 -12.14 -1.01
C ILE A 206 22.65 -12.15 0.18
N HIS A 207 22.55 -11.14 1.03
CA HIS A 207 23.29 -11.02 2.26
C HIS A 207 22.33 -10.83 3.43
N THR A 208 22.77 -11.25 4.62
CA THR A 208 22.06 -11.02 5.88
C THR A 208 22.86 -10.19 6.86
N TYR A 209 22.20 -9.28 7.58
CA TYR A 209 22.79 -8.44 8.63
C TYR A 209 22.08 -8.65 9.97
N ASP A 210 22.77 -8.39 11.07
CA ASP A 210 22.28 -8.62 12.44
C ASP A 210 22.25 -7.36 13.32
N THR A 211 22.36 -6.18 12.72
CA THR A 211 22.32 -4.86 13.36
C THR A 211 20.95 -4.18 13.22
N ILE A 212 20.64 -3.20 14.08
CA ILE A 212 19.39 -2.43 13.99
C ILE A 212 19.52 -1.45 12.81
N PRO A 213 18.70 -1.59 11.74
CA PRO A 213 18.82 -0.72 10.59
C PRO A 213 18.29 0.67 10.94
N SER A 214 19.02 1.72 10.58
CA SER A 214 18.51 3.10 10.71
C SER A 214 17.42 3.40 9.68
N HIS A 215 17.43 2.69 8.55
CA HIS A 215 16.52 2.91 7.43
C HIS A 215 16.38 1.64 6.55
N SER A 216 15.44 1.65 5.62
CA SER A 216 15.40 0.71 4.49
C SER A 216 15.71 1.49 3.22
N PHE A 217 16.28 0.87 2.20
CA PHE A 217 16.73 1.59 1.02
C PHE A 217 16.62 0.82 -0.29
N ILE A 218 16.60 1.59 -1.39
CA ILE A 218 16.81 1.14 -2.76
C ILE A 218 17.79 2.10 -3.41
N SER A 219 18.97 1.60 -3.74
CA SER A 219 20.02 2.32 -4.44
C SER A 219 20.08 1.83 -5.88
N LEU A 220 19.97 2.76 -6.82
CA LEU A 220 20.10 2.50 -8.25
C LEU A 220 21.43 3.09 -8.70
N ASP A 221 22.27 2.25 -9.30
CA ASP A 221 23.59 2.61 -9.81
C ASP A 221 24.41 3.48 -8.82
N PRO A 222 24.65 3.00 -7.57
CA PRO A 222 25.18 3.82 -6.48
C PRO A 222 26.54 4.48 -6.79
N ASN A 223 27.33 3.84 -7.64
CA ASN A 223 28.67 4.32 -8.01
C ASN A 223 28.68 5.17 -9.29
N GLU A 224 27.52 5.48 -9.87
CA GLU A 224 27.41 6.26 -11.09
C GLU A 224 27.03 7.73 -10.81
N PRO A 225 27.44 8.68 -11.66
CA PRO A 225 27.03 10.09 -11.53
C PRO A 225 25.51 10.32 -11.57
N GLY A 226 24.77 9.39 -12.18
CA GLY A 226 23.30 9.40 -12.25
C GLY A 226 22.62 8.59 -11.15
N GLY A 227 23.36 8.14 -10.14
CA GLY A 227 22.88 7.29 -9.08
C GLY A 227 21.76 7.93 -8.25
N MET A 228 20.85 7.09 -7.75
CA MET A 228 19.69 7.50 -6.97
C MET A 228 19.51 6.58 -5.78
N ILE A 229 19.24 7.14 -4.61
CA ILE A 229 18.94 6.41 -3.38
C ILE A 229 17.55 6.80 -2.90
N ILE A 230 16.73 5.80 -2.64
CA ILE A 230 15.46 5.94 -1.94
C ILE A 230 15.68 5.41 -0.53
N ALA A 231 15.45 6.22 0.49
CA ALA A 231 15.61 5.84 1.90
C ALA A 231 14.29 6.01 2.66
N ASP A 232 13.79 4.93 3.26
CA ASP A 232 12.70 4.95 4.24
C ASP A 232 13.28 5.13 5.63
N VAL A 233 13.06 6.31 6.22
CA VAL A 233 13.67 6.68 7.50
C VAL A 233 12.98 5.92 8.64
N GLY A 234 13.80 5.26 9.45
CA GLY A 234 13.40 4.49 10.62
C GLY A 234 13.32 2.98 10.37
N PRO A 235 13.65 2.15 11.38
CA PRO A 235 13.58 0.69 11.26
C PRO A 235 12.15 0.19 11.06
N TYR A 236 11.99 -0.85 10.25
CA TYR A 236 10.74 -1.62 10.24
C TYR A 236 10.76 -2.63 11.39
N LEU A 237 9.96 -2.38 12.42
CA LEU A 237 9.91 -3.22 13.63
C LEU A 237 8.69 -4.17 13.63
N GLY A 238 8.26 -4.64 12.45
CA GLY A 238 7.08 -5.52 12.33
C GLY A 238 5.73 -4.83 12.55
N ARG A 239 5.70 -3.49 12.60
CA ARG A 239 4.48 -2.68 12.75
C ARG A 239 4.25 -1.80 11.52
N SER A 240 2.98 -1.55 11.19
CA SER A 240 2.55 -0.72 10.06
C SER A 240 2.60 0.78 10.36
N THR A 241 3.57 1.24 11.16
CA THR A 241 3.77 2.68 11.39
C THR A 241 4.22 3.33 10.09
N PRO A 242 3.57 4.42 9.63
CA PRO A 242 4.03 5.18 8.48
C PRO A 242 5.48 5.62 8.70
N ARG A 243 6.33 5.35 7.71
CA ARG A 243 7.74 5.77 7.71
C ARG A 243 7.95 6.71 6.53
N PRO A 244 8.45 7.93 6.76
CA PRO A 244 8.70 8.84 5.66
C PRO A 244 9.79 8.31 4.75
N SER A 245 9.65 8.56 3.46
CA SER A 245 10.61 8.17 2.43
C SER A 245 11.24 9.41 1.83
N MET A 246 12.52 9.33 1.52
CA MET A 246 13.30 10.39 0.87
C MET A 246 13.92 9.85 -0.40
N VAL A 247 13.99 10.69 -1.45
CA VAL A 247 14.70 10.38 -2.69
C VAL A 247 15.87 11.35 -2.83
N VAL A 248 17.07 10.80 -2.91
CA VAL A 248 18.35 11.51 -2.96
C VAL A 248 19.08 11.15 -4.24
N ILE A 249 19.63 12.14 -4.92
CA ILE A 249 20.46 11.97 -6.13
C ILE A 249 21.90 12.32 -5.83
N ASN A 250 22.82 11.75 -6.62
CA ASN A 250 24.23 12.07 -6.52
C ASN A 250 24.48 13.54 -6.86
N LYS A 251 24.75 14.34 -5.82
CA LYS A 251 25.06 15.75 -5.90
C LYS A 251 26.23 16.05 -4.99
N LYS A 252 27.19 16.79 -5.51
CA LYS A 252 28.38 17.23 -4.77
C LYS A 252 27.98 17.94 -3.47
N ASP A 253 28.66 17.59 -2.38
CA ASP A 253 28.43 18.13 -1.03
C ASP A 253 26.98 17.89 -0.51
N GLY A 254 26.31 16.87 -1.04
CA GLY A 254 24.94 16.48 -0.67
C GLY A 254 24.88 15.30 0.32
N LEU A 255 23.67 14.82 0.60
CA LEU A 255 23.43 13.67 1.49
C LEU A 255 23.65 12.32 0.81
N TYR A 256 23.92 12.29 -0.49
CA TYR A 256 24.05 11.06 -1.24
C TYR A 256 25.18 10.16 -0.71
N GLU A 257 26.37 10.74 -0.52
CA GLU A 257 27.54 10.04 -0.01
C GLU A 257 27.28 9.48 1.39
N TYR A 258 26.62 10.25 2.26
CA TYR A 258 26.22 9.78 3.59
C TYR A 258 25.35 8.52 3.52
N TRP A 259 24.29 8.53 2.70
CA TRP A 259 23.42 7.36 2.57
C TRP A 259 24.12 6.18 1.90
N GLN A 260 24.97 6.46 0.91
CA GLN A 260 25.77 5.44 0.24
C GLN A 260 26.73 4.76 1.23
N GLU A 261 27.48 5.53 2.01
CA GLU A 261 28.42 5.03 3.02
C GLU A 261 27.70 4.15 4.07
N MET A 262 26.52 4.56 4.53
CA MET A 262 25.72 3.73 5.43
C MET A 262 25.32 2.40 4.78
N ASN A 263 24.90 2.42 3.52
CA ASN A 263 24.48 1.21 2.79
C ASN A 263 25.66 0.27 2.54
N ASP A 264 26.81 0.83 2.19
CA ASP A 264 28.04 0.09 1.91
C ASP A 264 28.60 -0.51 3.21
N THR A 265 28.61 0.25 4.31
CA THR A 265 28.98 -0.27 5.65
C THR A 265 28.09 -1.46 6.03
N MET A 266 26.77 -1.32 5.87
CA MET A 266 25.84 -2.42 6.14
C MET A 266 26.09 -3.64 5.24
N TRP A 267 26.56 -3.45 4.01
CA TRP A 267 26.94 -4.54 3.11
C TRP A 267 28.24 -5.22 3.54
N GLU A 268 29.27 -4.45 3.89
CA GLU A 268 30.57 -4.96 4.30
C GLU A 268 30.50 -5.79 5.60
N GLU A 269 29.67 -5.36 6.55
CA GLU A 269 29.45 -6.09 7.81
C GLU A 269 28.50 -7.29 7.67
N SER A 270 27.81 -7.40 6.52
CA SER A 270 26.83 -8.46 6.30
C SER A 270 27.46 -9.79 5.92
N LYS A 271 26.70 -10.87 6.13
CA LYS A 271 27.10 -12.24 5.83
C LYS A 271 26.47 -12.67 4.50
N PHE A 272 27.31 -13.09 3.55
CA PHE A 272 26.83 -13.69 2.29
C PHE A 272 26.02 -14.95 2.59
N GLN A 273 24.83 -15.04 2.00
CA GLN A 273 23.99 -16.23 2.05
C GLN A 273 24.34 -17.12 0.86
N ALA A 274 25.11 -18.19 1.11
CA ALA A 274 25.40 -19.18 0.10
C ALA A 274 24.14 -19.98 -0.28
N PRO A 275 23.97 -20.40 -1.55
CA PRO A 275 22.81 -21.18 -2.01
C PRO A 275 22.58 -22.48 -1.21
N ASP A 276 23.64 -23.10 -0.68
CA ASP A 276 23.58 -24.39 0.03
C ASP A 276 23.05 -24.33 1.48
N MET A 277 22.67 -23.15 2.00
CA MET A 277 22.15 -22.99 3.36
C MET A 277 20.62 -23.14 3.50
N VAL A 278 20.00 -24.02 2.71
CA VAL A 278 18.69 -24.62 3.07
C VAL A 278 18.77 -25.34 4.44
N LYS A 279 19.99 -25.60 4.95
CA LYS A 279 20.28 -26.23 6.25
C LYS A 279 20.26 -25.30 7.48
N LEU A 280 20.06 -23.99 7.34
CA LEU A 280 20.05 -23.04 8.49
C LEU A 280 18.74 -23.04 9.29
N PHE A 281 17.68 -23.64 8.75
CA PHE A 281 16.48 -23.95 9.49
C PHE A 281 16.56 -25.42 9.84
N ASP A 282 16.50 -25.77 11.12
CA ASP A 282 16.39 -27.15 11.60
C ASP A 282 15.34 -27.88 10.75
N THR A 283 15.80 -28.64 9.74
CA THR A 283 15.02 -29.03 8.56
C THR A 283 14.11 -30.19 8.90
N GLN A 284 13.10 -29.90 9.69
CA GLN A 284 11.87 -30.67 9.62
C GLN A 284 10.75 -29.81 9.06
N SER A 285 10.65 -28.50 9.32
CA SER A 285 9.49 -27.72 8.82
C SER A 285 9.68 -27.07 7.45
N LYS A 286 8.71 -27.29 6.56
CA LYS A 286 8.51 -26.61 5.27
C LYS A 286 7.37 -25.60 5.39
N THR A 287 7.57 -24.41 4.83
CA THR A 287 6.56 -23.33 4.80
C THR A 287 6.08 -23.09 3.37
N ILE A 288 4.77 -22.97 3.17
CA ILE A 288 4.14 -22.65 1.89
C ILE A 288 3.15 -21.51 2.12
N VAL A 289 3.11 -20.54 1.21
CA VAL A 289 2.19 -19.40 1.26
C VAL A 289 1.41 -19.31 -0.04
N PHE A 290 0.10 -19.20 0.06
CA PHE A 290 -0.80 -18.96 -1.08
C PHE A 290 -1.55 -17.65 -0.89
N GLY A 291 -1.74 -16.88 -1.96
CA GLY A 291 -2.49 -15.62 -1.93
C GLY A 291 -3.62 -15.63 -2.95
N SER A 292 -4.70 -14.90 -2.67
CA SER A 292 -5.76 -14.69 -3.65
C SER A 292 -5.24 -13.91 -4.87
N GLY A 293 -5.70 -14.30 -6.06
CA GLY A 293 -5.21 -13.79 -7.34
C GLY A 293 -5.84 -14.54 -8.52
N SER A 294 -5.10 -14.69 -9.61
CA SER A 294 -5.54 -15.38 -10.84
C SER A 294 -5.93 -16.85 -10.64
N ASP A 295 -5.41 -17.49 -9.60
CA ASP A 295 -5.62 -18.91 -9.30
C ASP A 295 -6.91 -19.17 -8.50
N THR A 296 -7.64 -18.10 -8.17
CA THR A 296 -8.96 -18.21 -7.53
C THR A 296 -10.03 -18.38 -8.61
N GLU A 297 -10.89 -19.38 -8.46
CA GLU A 297 -11.98 -19.64 -9.38
C GLU A 297 -13.31 -19.16 -8.79
N PHE A 298 -14.28 -18.76 -9.62
CA PHE A 298 -15.67 -18.53 -9.25
C PHE A 298 -16.60 -19.46 -10.03
N TYR A 299 -17.75 -19.77 -9.45
CA TYR A 299 -18.76 -20.61 -10.09
C TYR A 299 -19.72 -19.75 -10.92
N ASP A 300 -19.67 -19.90 -12.25
CA ASP A 300 -20.62 -19.25 -13.15
C ASP A 300 -21.94 -20.02 -13.19
N GLN A 301 -22.99 -19.46 -12.60
CA GLN A 301 -24.30 -20.08 -12.53
C GLN A 301 -24.98 -20.23 -13.90
N GLN A 302 -24.62 -19.42 -14.89
CA GLN A 302 -25.24 -19.50 -16.23
C GLN A 302 -24.68 -20.64 -17.05
N THR A 303 -23.37 -20.92 -16.89
CA THR A 303 -22.69 -21.97 -17.65
C THR A 303 -22.38 -23.22 -16.83
N GLU A 304 -22.67 -23.21 -15.53
CA GLU A 304 -22.40 -24.29 -14.58
C GLU A 304 -20.92 -24.72 -14.53
N VAL A 305 -20.02 -23.79 -14.83
CA VAL A 305 -18.58 -24.04 -14.93
C VAL A 305 -17.81 -23.10 -14.02
N TRP A 306 -16.71 -23.62 -13.45
CA TRP A 306 -15.74 -22.82 -12.71
C TRP A 306 -14.84 -22.03 -13.66
N ARG A 307 -14.71 -20.72 -13.42
CA ARG A 307 -13.88 -19.81 -14.22
C ARG A 307 -12.94 -19.02 -13.34
N ASN A 308 -11.83 -18.55 -13.87
CA ASN A 308 -10.90 -17.71 -13.10
C ASN A 308 -11.56 -16.38 -12.72
N ALA A 309 -11.38 -16.01 -11.46
CA ALA A 309 -11.78 -14.71 -10.94
C ALA A 309 -10.89 -13.60 -11.53
N SER A 310 -11.44 -12.39 -11.57
CA SER A 310 -10.73 -11.18 -11.99
C SER A 310 -10.20 -10.41 -10.79
N ILE A 311 -9.08 -9.72 -10.97
CA ILE A 311 -8.57 -8.76 -9.99
C ILE A 311 -9.52 -7.55 -10.00
N CYS A 312 -10.21 -7.31 -8.89
CA CYS A 312 -11.26 -6.30 -8.83
C CYS A 312 -10.76 -4.94 -8.33
N GLN A 313 -11.52 -3.90 -8.66
CA GLN A 313 -11.27 -2.56 -8.15
C GLN A 313 -11.60 -2.49 -6.65
N THR A 314 -10.66 -1.96 -5.89
CA THR A 314 -10.77 -1.83 -4.44
C THR A 314 -11.37 -0.48 -4.05
N ALA A 315 -12.13 -0.46 -2.95
CA ALA A 315 -12.54 0.80 -2.34
C ALA A 315 -11.38 1.45 -1.57
N ARG A 316 -11.35 2.80 -1.49
CA ARG A 316 -10.26 3.55 -0.84
C ARG A 316 -10.01 3.16 0.63
N ASN A 317 -11.03 2.66 1.32
CA ASN A 317 -10.97 2.25 2.72
C ASN A 317 -10.64 0.77 2.92
N TRP A 318 -10.61 -0.04 1.86
CA TRP A 318 -10.27 -1.45 1.98
C TRP A 318 -8.79 -1.64 2.31
N LYS A 319 -8.50 -2.66 3.11
CA LYS A 319 -7.16 -3.05 3.51
C LYS A 319 -6.76 -4.32 2.79
N SER A 320 -5.59 -4.33 2.17
CA SER A 320 -5.04 -5.54 1.53
C SER A 320 -4.45 -6.50 2.55
N ILE A 321 -4.32 -7.77 2.15
CA ILE A 321 -3.45 -8.75 2.82
C ILE A 321 -2.16 -8.81 2.01
N LYS A 322 -1.01 -8.71 2.70
CA LYS A 322 0.31 -8.67 2.05
C LYS A 322 0.56 -9.98 1.30
N GLY A 323 0.84 -9.88 0.00
CA GLY A 323 1.02 -11.05 -0.89
C GLY A 323 -0.26 -11.53 -1.57
N SER A 324 -1.39 -10.81 -1.42
CA SER A 324 -2.69 -11.19 -1.97
C SER A 324 -3.37 -10.03 -2.69
N GLN A 325 -4.21 -10.37 -3.67
CA GLN A 325 -4.99 -9.42 -4.47
C GLN A 325 -6.48 -9.58 -4.21
N TRP A 326 -7.23 -8.49 -4.29
CA TRP A 326 -8.68 -8.51 -4.22
C TRP A 326 -9.26 -9.12 -5.50
N VAL A 327 -10.10 -10.14 -5.34
CA VAL A 327 -10.70 -10.88 -6.45
C VAL A 327 -12.22 -10.79 -6.43
N TRP A 328 -12.81 -10.79 -7.62
CA TRP A 328 -14.25 -10.86 -7.85
C TRP A 328 -14.56 -11.52 -9.19
N ILE A 329 -15.85 -11.72 -9.51
CA ILE A 329 -16.26 -12.30 -10.81
C ILE A 329 -15.85 -11.42 -12.01
N LYS A 330 -15.63 -10.12 -11.80
CA LYS A 330 -15.25 -9.11 -12.80
C LYS A 330 -14.57 -7.92 -12.14
N ASN A 331 -13.96 -7.04 -12.94
CA ASN A 331 -13.20 -5.89 -12.43
C ASN A 331 -14.05 -4.89 -11.59
N SER A 332 -15.34 -4.75 -11.87
CA SER A 332 -16.29 -3.90 -11.12
C SER A 332 -17.69 -4.49 -11.22
N PRO A 333 -18.52 -4.48 -10.15
CA PRO A 333 -19.92 -4.90 -10.24
C PRO A 333 -20.69 -4.10 -11.30
N THR A 334 -21.86 -4.59 -11.70
CA THR A 334 -22.83 -3.81 -12.50
C THR A 334 -23.72 -2.95 -11.59
N LEU A 335 -24.39 -1.95 -12.15
CA LEU A 335 -25.33 -1.12 -11.38
C LEU A 335 -26.48 -1.94 -10.79
N GLU A 336 -26.98 -2.93 -11.54
CA GLU A 336 -28.03 -3.84 -11.07
C GLU A 336 -27.56 -4.72 -9.91
N GLU A 337 -26.35 -5.28 -9.99
CA GLU A 337 -25.74 -6.02 -8.88
C GLU A 337 -25.51 -5.14 -7.65
N ALA A 338 -25.09 -3.89 -7.88
CA ALA A 338 -24.91 -2.93 -6.79
C ALA A 338 -26.23 -2.65 -6.06
N LYS A 339 -27.34 -2.54 -6.81
CA LYS A 339 -28.68 -2.29 -6.27
C LYS A 339 -29.30 -3.49 -5.58
N THR A 340 -29.19 -4.66 -6.18
CA THR A 340 -29.90 -5.89 -5.73
C THR A 340 -29.06 -6.76 -4.80
N GLY A 341 -27.75 -6.53 -4.73
CA GLY A 341 -26.82 -7.42 -4.06
C GLY A 341 -26.45 -8.62 -4.93
N SER A 342 -25.58 -9.49 -4.43
CA SER A 342 -25.19 -10.70 -5.15
C SER A 342 -24.72 -11.79 -4.21
N HIS A 343 -24.75 -13.03 -4.72
CA HIS A 343 -24.29 -14.22 -4.01
C HIS A 343 -23.46 -15.08 -4.97
N ASN A 344 -22.15 -15.17 -4.70
CA ASN A 344 -21.20 -15.82 -5.59
C ASN A 344 -20.31 -16.80 -4.82
N LYS A 345 -20.07 -17.97 -5.41
CA LYS A 345 -19.17 -18.99 -4.87
C LYS A 345 -17.80 -18.86 -5.53
N PHE A 346 -16.76 -18.88 -4.71
CA PHE A 346 -15.36 -18.94 -5.12
C PHE A 346 -14.71 -20.19 -4.55
N ARG A 347 -13.64 -20.65 -5.18
CA ARG A 347 -12.80 -21.71 -4.64
C ARG A 347 -11.32 -21.48 -4.92
N PHE A 348 -10.50 -22.10 -4.10
CA PHE A 348 -9.06 -22.20 -4.26
C PHE A 348 -8.63 -23.65 -4.08
N ARG A 349 -7.91 -24.19 -5.06
CA ARG A 349 -7.44 -25.57 -5.08
C ARG A 349 -5.93 -25.61 -5.04
N PHE A 350 -5.38 -26.49 -4.21
CA PHE A 350 -3.94 -26.67 -4.08
C PHE A 350 -3.60 -28.08 -3.63
N ASP A 351 -2.40 -28.54 -3.99
CA ASP A 351 -1.89 -29.85 -3.62
C ASP A 351 -0.78 -29.74 -2.58
N LEU A 352 -0.84 -30.62 -1.58
CA LEU A 352 0.22 -30.83 -0.61
C LEU A 352 0.99 -32.11 -0.91
N PRO A 353 2.32 -32.13 -0.74
CA PRO A 353 3.13 -33.28 -1.11
C PRO A 353 2.79 -34.52 -0.27
N SER A 354 2.35 -35.58 -0.93
CA SER A 354 1.79 -36.82 -0.38
C SER A 354 2.84 -37.70 0.31
N GLN A 355 2.89 -37.70 1.66
CA GLN A 355 3.64 -38.67 2.47
C GLN A 355 3.05 -38.87 3.88
N SER A 356 3.24 -40.07 4.44
CA SER A 356 2.50 -40.61 5.61
C SER A 356 2.96 -40.18 7.00
N LYS A 357 4.04 -39.40 7.15
CA LYS A 357 4.59 -39.00 8.46
C LYS A 357 4.59 -37.49 8.74
N LYS A 358 4.00 -36.69 7.86
CA LYS A 358 4.03 -35.23 7.97
C LYS A 358 2.98 -34.70 8.95
N ILE A 359 3.36 -33.70 9.75
CA ILE A 359 2.49 -33.05 10.74
C ILE A 359 2.38 -31.56 10.42
N PHE A 360 1.17 -31.03 10.31
CA PHE A 360 0.96 -29.58 10.24
C PHE A 360 1.39 -28.94 11.56
N VAL A 361 2.34 -28.02 11.48
CA VAL A 361 2.73 -27.14 12.59
C VAL A 361 1.78 -25.96 12.65
N ARG A 362 1.34 -25.46 11.49
CA ARG A 362 0.47 -24.29 11.37
C ARG A 362 -0.26 -24.30 10.04
N ALA A 363 -1.50 -23.83 10.02
CA ALA A 363 -2.24 -23.57 8.79
C ALA A 363 -3.20 -22.40 9.00
N ASP A 364 -2.72 -21.18 8.77
CA ASP A 364 -3.49 -19.96 9.05
C ASP A 364 -4.06 -19.39 7.75
N LEU A 365 -5.38 -19.33 7.66
CA LEU A 365 -6.11 -18.63 6.62
C LEU A 365 -6.44 -17.21 7.09
N PHE A 366 -5.81 -16.23 6.45
CA PHE A 366 -6.11 -14.82 6.58
C PHE A 366 -7.20 -14.45 5.58
N ILE A 367 -8.26 -13.77 6.00
CA ILE A 367 -9.36 -13.39 5.10
C ILE A 367 -9.91 -11.99 5.37
N ARG A 368 -10.33 -11.32 4.30
CA ARG A 368 -11.25 -10.18 4.31
C ARG A 368 -12.20 -10.27 3.13
N CYS A 369 -13.39 -9.72 3.30
CA CYS A 369 -14.34 -9.56 2.21
C CYS A 369 -15.29 -8.38 2.45
N ASP A 370 -16.00 -8.00 1.38
CA ASP A 370 -17.11 -7.07 1.43
C ASP A 370 -18.34 -7.72 0.74
N ALA A 371 -19.44 -8.07 1.43
CA ALA A 371 -19.74 -7.81 2.84
C ALA A 371 -19.49 -9.03 3.75
N ILE A 372 -20.00 -10.20 3.36
CA ILE A 372 -19.92 -11.43 4.16
C ILE A 372 -19.36 -12.60 3.33
N CYS A 373 -18.53 -13.43 3.96
CA CYS A 373 -18.02 -14.68 3.42
C CYS A 373 -18.29 -15.82 4.40
N ARG A 374 -18.82 -16.94 3.90
CA ARG A 374 -18.78 -18.23 4.61
C ARG A 374 -17.71 -19.11 3.98
N ILE A 375 -17.01 -19.89 4.79
CA ILE A 375 -15.87 -20.68 4.33
C ILE A 375 -16.19 -22.16 4.48
N ALA A 376 -15.78 -22.96 3.50
CA ALA A 376 -15.73 -24.41 3.59
C ALA A 376 -14.35 -24.90 3.21
N ILE A 377 -13.80 -25.86 3.94
CA ILE A 377 -12.52 -26.51 3.62
C ILE A 377 -12.80 -27.99 3.42
N ASN A 378 -12.45 -28.54 2.25
CA ASN A 378 -12.68 -29.94 1.89
C ASN A 378 -14.12 -30.39 2.18
N ASN A 379 -15.09 -29.58 1.75
CA ASN A 379 -16.54 -29.75 1.99
C ASN A 379 -17.03 -29.62 3.45
N ILE A 380 -16.15 -29.28 4.39
CA ILE A 380 -16.54 -29.00 5.78
C ILE A 380 -16.77 -27.49 5.92
N LYS A 381 -18.00 -27.08 6.19
CA LYS A 381 -18.35 -25.68 6.43
C LYS A 381 -17.89 -25.24 7.82
N LEU A 382 -17.35 -24.03 7.90
CA LEU A 382 -17.09 -23.38 9.17
C LEU A 382 -18.35 -22.64 9.63
N ASP A 383 -18.61 -22.64 10.94
CA ASP A 383 -19.84 -22.10 11.53
C ASP A 383 -19.89 -20.57 11.61
N GLN A 384 -18.81 -19.88 11.21
CA GLN A 384 -18.67 -18.43 11.33
C GLN A 384 -18.72 -17.72 9.98
N GLU A 385 -19.29 -16.52 10.00
CA GLU A 385 -19.30 -15.55 8.91
C GLU A 385 -18.14 -14.54 9.07
N TYR A 386 -17.46 -14.25 7.97
CA TYR A 386 -16.30 -13.35 7.93
C TYR A 386 -16.61 -12.13 7.08
N GLY A 387 -15.94 -11.01 7.34
CA GLY A 387 -16.20 -9.72 6.70
C GLY A 387 -15.02 -8.77 6.81
N GLY A 388 -15.30 -7.48 6.97
CA GLY A 388 -14.31 -6.52 7.47
C GLY A 388 -13.25 -6.10 6.45
N ALA A 389 -13.66 -5.78 5.22
CA ALA A 389 -12.78 -5.24 4.19
C ALA A 389 -11.98 -4.01 4.65
N ASN A 390 -12.53 -3.19 5.55
CA ASN A 390 -11.91 -1.98 6.09
C ASN A 390 -11.24 -2.16 7.46
N TYR A 391 -11.30 -3.35 8.07
CA TYR A 391 -10.77 -3.56 9.42
C TYR A 391 -9.24 -3.44 9.47
N PRO A 392 -8.64 -3.00 10.60
CA PRO A 392 -7.19 -2.89 10.72
C PRO A 392 -6.46 -4.22 10.49
N ASP A 393 -6.96 -5.30 11.09
CA ASP A 393 -6.40 -6.64 10.99
C ASP A 393 -7.37 -7.57 10.22
N PRO A 394 -6.85 -8.55 9.43
CA PRO A 394 -7.68 -9.56 8.79
C PRO A 394 -8.16 -10.58 9.83
N PHE A 395 -9.22 -11.32 9.50
CA PHE A 395 -9.55 -12.52 10.27
C PHE A 395 -8.49 -13.58 10.04
N ILE A 396 -8.08 -14.28 11.10
CA ILE A 396 -7.08 -15.35 11.06
C ILE A 396 -7.76 -16.61 11.57
N ILE A 397 -7.75 -17.66 10.75
CA ILE A 397 -8.46 -18.92 11.01
C ILE A 397 -7.44 -20.04 10.95
N ASP A 398 -7.29 -20.81 12.03
CA ASP A 398 -6.52 -22.05 11.99
C ASP A 398 -7.35 -23.13 11.29
N ILE A 399 -6.90 -23.55 10.12
CA ILE A 399 -7.56 -24.57 9.28
C ILE A 399 -6.83 -25.91 9.29
N SER A 400 -5.82 -26.09 10.15
CA SER A 400 -4.94 -27.27 10.15
C SER A 400 -5.69 -28.60 10.25
N LYS A 401 -6.78 -28.63 11.02
CA LYS A 401 -7.61 -29.82 11.24
C LYS A 401 -8.50 -30.20 10.06
N HIS A 402 -8.64 -29.32 9.08
CA HIS A 402 -9.52 -29.50 7.93
C HIS A 402 -8.76 -29.82 6.64
N LEU A 403 -7.42 -29.78 6.67
CA LEU A 403 -6.57 -30.06 5.52
C LEU A 403 -6.25 -31.55 5.39
N ASN A 404 -6.10 -32.00 4.14
CA ASN A 404 -5.67 -33.33 3.76
C ASN A 404 -4.25 -33.28 3.16
N TRP A 405 -3.50 -34.36 3.25
CA TRP A 405 -2.31 -34.54 2.41
C TRP A 405 -2.76 -34.85 0.97
N GLY A 406 -2.14 -34.21 -0.03
CA GLY A 406 -2.63 -34.25 -1.42
C GLY A 406 -3.56 -33.07 -1.73
N ALA A 407 -4.62 -33.34 -2.48
CA ALA A 407 -5.54 -32.31 -2.97
C ALA A 407 -6.39 -31.69 -1.85
N ASN A 408 -6.45 -30.36 -1.86
CA ASN A 408 -7.29 -29.56 -0.98
C ASN A 408 -8.12 -28.55 -1.77
N ASP A 409 -9.31 -28.27 -1.26
CA ASP A 409 -10.22 -27.24 -1.78
C ASP A 409 -10.68 -26.35 -0.63
N ILE A 410 -10.56 -25.04 -0.82
CA ILE A 410 -11.15 -24.02 0.06
C ILE A 410 -12.22 -23.28 -0.73
N GLY A 411 -13.47 -23.46 -0.33
CA GLY A 411 -14.63 -22.75 -0.85
C GLY A 411 -14.94 -21.49 -0.06
N PHE A 412 -15.28 -20.42 -0.77
CA PHE A 412 -15.72 -19.15 -0.21
C PHE A 412 -17.08 -18.80 -0.79
N ASP A 413 -18.07 -18.63 0.08
CA ASP A 413 -19.43 -18.27 -0.30
C ASP A 413 -19.66 -16.80 0.05
N LEU A 414 -19.54 -15.92 -0.96
CA LEU A 414 -19.55 -14.47 -0.78
C LEU A 414 -20.93 -13.87 -1.03
N ILE A 415 -21.39 -13.08 -0.06
CA ILE A 415 -22.66 -12.37 -0.08
C ILE A 415 -22.38 -10.87 -0.06
N SER A 416 -22.85 -10.17 -1.09
CA SER A 416 -22.88 -8.72 -1.18
C SER A 416 -24.30 -8.23 -0.92
N PHE A 417 -24.46 -7.36 0.07
CA PHE A 417 -25.78 -6.80 0.40
C PHE A 417 -26.24 -5.77 -0.64
N ALA A 418 -27.54 -5.72 -0.86
CA ALA A 418 -28.20 -4.75 -1.73
C ALA A 418 -27.97 -3.31 -1.26
N LYS A 419 -27.66 -2.39 -2.19
CA LYS A 419 -27.72 -0.95 -1.97
C LYS A 419 -28.68 -0.31 -2.96
N PRO A 420 -30.00 -0.29 -2.68
CA PRO A 420 -31.02 0.17 -3.63
C PRO A 420 -30.81 1.62 -4.13
N GLN A 421 -30.14 2.44 -3.32
CA GLN A 421 -29.85 3.85 -3.60
C GLN A 421 -28.59 4.06 -4.47
N ALA A 422 -27.93 2.98 -4.91
CA ALA A 422 -26.72 3.07 -5.74
C ALA A 422 -27.03 3.78 -7.07
N THR A 423 -26.24 4.79 -7.37
CA THR A 423 -26.28 5.58 -8.62
C THR A 423 -25.19 5.16 -9.59
N SER A 424 -24.12 4.56 -9.06
CA SER A 424 -23.01 3.99 -9.82
C SER A 424 -22.67 2.59 -9.31
N PRO A 425 -22.06 1.71 -10.12
CA PRO A 425 -21.62 0.40 -9.63
C PRO A 425 -20.56 0.49 -8.53
N GLU A 426 -19.78 1.57 -8.52
CA GLU A 426 -18.73 1.81 -7.52
C GLU A 426 -19.29 2.07 -6.10
N ASP A 427 -20.57 2.40 -5.98
CA ASP A 427 -21.24 2.65 -4.70
C ASP A 427 -21.35 1.37 -3.86
N ASN A 428 -21.26 0.20 -4.50
CA ASN A 428 -21.34 -1.11 -3.85
C ASN A 428 -20.26 -2.08 -4.35
N ARG A 429 -18.99 -1.67 -4.24
CA ARG A 429 -17.85 -2.58 -4.50
C ARG A 429 -17.94 -3.81 -3.60
N THR A 430 -17.59 -4.97 -4.15
CA THR A 430 -17.56 -6.26 -3.47
C THR A 430 -16.34 -7.06 -3.94
N GLY A 431 -15.82 -7.89 -3.06
CA GLY A 431 -14.59 -8.63 -3.32
C GLY A 431 -14.14 -9.47 -2.14
N LEU A 432 -13.22 -10.38 -2.43
CA LEU A 432 -12.58 -11.29 -1.49
C LEU A 432 -11.06 -11.10 -1.56
N VAL A 433 -10.37 -11.12 -0.42
CA VAL A 433 -8.92 -11.27 -0.37
C VAL A 433 -8.58 -12.27 0.73
N TYR A 434 -7.71 -13.23 0.42
CA TYR A 434 -7.25 -14.21 1.39
C TYR A 434 -5.76 -14.52 1.22
N ARG A 435 -5.15 -15.04 2.28
CA ARG A 435 -3.81 -15.62 2.26
C ARG A 435 -3.78 -16.86 3.13
N LEU A 436 -3.18 -17.93 2.66
CA LEU A 436 -2.99 -19.16 3.43
C LEU A 436 -1.51 -19.33 3.74
N ASP A 437 -1.16 -19.34 5.02
CA ASP A 437 0.19 -19.60 5.51
C ASP A 437 0.24 -21.02 6.11
N LEU A 438 0.93 -21.95 5.44
CA LEU A 438 1.09 -23.33 5.88
C LEU A 438 2.51 -23.57 6.37
N GLU A 439 2.64 -24.30 7.48
CA GLU A 439 3.89 -24.86 7.96
C GLU A 439 3.67 -26.33 8.34
N TYR A 440 4.51 -27.24 7.84
CA TYR A 440 4.43 -28.65 8.18
C TYR A 440 5.81 -29.27 8.33
N ARG A 441 5.92 -30.29 9.19
CA ARG A 441 7.16 -31.04 9.40
C ARG A 441 7.22 -32.33 8.59
N GLU A 442 8.41 -32.67 8.10
CA GLU A 442 8.76 -33.98 7.51
C GLU A 442 9.22 -34.99 8.55
#